data_AF-A0AAJ3Z399-F1
#
_entry.id   AF-A0AAJ3Z399-F1
#
_cell.length_a   1.000
_cell.length_b   1.000
_cell.length_c   1.000
_cell.angle_alpha   90.00
_cell.angle_beta   90.00
_cell.angle_gamma   90.00
#
_symmetry.space_group_name_H-M   'P 1'
#
loop_
_entity.id
_entity.type
_entity.pdbx_description
1 polymer ?
#
loop_
_entity_poly.entity_id
_entity_poly.type
_entity_poly.pdbx_seq_one_letter_code
_entity_poly.pdbx_strand_id
1 'polypeptide(L)'
;MTAMLDALYKRIGYPPGQGVSFADLPEFLSLIALQFPFENGAVLNKERIPMTKEGLTDALLNNKRGGLCYDLNAFLYYVLKEIGFSVQLVQGTVFHPQEGKWALTGTHVAVILQEGNETYLLDTGFGANLPLKPVPFTGESVSSKTGVYRIRKAKTEKGDYLLEMDKGKGWQTGYAFTLEPIDEAVLADVRDAIFDHEDSPFNKNPLASKLTKDGKLILSKDHFTKHSDGGISKEAIQQEEFRKIFEDAFFD
;
A
#
# COMPACT_ATOMS: atom_id res chain seq x y z
N MET A 1 13.76 -16.62 14.17
CA MET A 1 13.33 -15.47 13.35
C MET A 1 14.26 -15.43 12.14
N THR A 2 13.77 -15.11 10.96
CA THR A 2 14.59 -15.10 9.73
C THR A 2 15.22 -13.73 9.50
N ALA A 3 16.24 -13.66 8.65
CA ALA A 3 16.93 -12.40 8.36
C ALA A 3 15.99 -11.29 7.84
N MET A 4 14.95 -11.66 7.08
CA MET A 4 13.94 -10.71 6.58
C MET A 4 13.12 -10.10 7.73
N LEU A 5 12.61 -10.93 8.64
CA LEU A 5 11.83 -10.45 9.78
C LEU A 5 12.69 -9.62 10.74
N ASP A 6 13.91 -10.06 11.03
CA ASP A 6 14.84 -9.31 11.89
C ASP A 6 15.14 -7.91 11.31
N ALA A 7 15.42 -7.83 10.00
CA ALA A 7 15.66 -6.57 9.31
C ALA A 7 14.42 -5.67 9.27
N LEU A 8 13.24 -6.25 9.00
CA LEU A 8 11.98 -5.51 9.02
C LEU A 8 11.67 -4.95 10.42
N TYR A 9 11.75 -5.79 11.45
CA TYR A 9 11.43 -5.40 12.82
C TYR A 9 12.34 -4.27 13.28
N LYS A 10 13.63 -4.35 12.97
CA LYS A 10 14.58 -3.26 13.20
C LYS A 10 14.17 -1.98 12.45
N ARG A 11 13.79 -2.08 11.17
CA ARG A 11 13.40 -0.91 10.35
C ARG A 11 12.12 -0.24 10.87
N ILE A 12 11.13 -1.02 11.30
CA ILE A 12 9.84 -0.49 11.78
C ILE A 12 9.83 -0.21 13.29
N GLY A 13 10.91 -0.51 14.00
CA GLY A 13 10.99 -0.35 15.45
C GLY A 13 10.11 -1.34 16.23
N TYR A 14 9.81 -2.51 15.64
CA TYR A 14 9.09 -3.57 16.33
C TYR A 14 10.06 -4.41 17.19
N PRO A 15 9.67 -4.84 18.41
CA PRO A 15 10.59 -5.56 19.30
C PRO A 15 11.13 -6.87 18.68
N PRO A 16 12.47 -7.07 18.61
CA PRO A 16 13.05 -8.31 18.10
C PRO A 16 12.59 -9.53 18.90
N GLY A 17 12.35 -10.65 18.22
CA GLY A 17 11.95 -11.90 18.87
C GLY A 17 10.47 -11.96 19.30
N GLN A 18 9.71 -10.86 19.22
CA GLN A 18 8.28 -10.86 19.51
C GLN A 18 7.49 -11.49 18.35
N GLY A 19 6.64 -12.47 18.65
CA GLY A 19 5.67 -12.98 17.68
C GLY A 19 4.60 -11.92 17.37
N VAL A 20 4.10 -11.90 16.14
CA VAL A 20 2.98 -11.04 15.74
C VAL A 20 1.73 -11.91 15.68
N SER A 21 0.79 -11.70 16.59
CA SER A 21 -0.53 -12.31 16.58
C SER A 21 -1.52 -11.46 15.78
N PHE A 22 -2.72 -12.00 15.53
CA PHE A 22 -3.79 -11.24 14.87
C PHE A 22 -4.10 -9.91 15.58
N ALA A 23 -4.05 -9.91 16.92
CA ALA A 23 -4.32 -8.73 17.74
C ALA A 23 -3.25 -7.62 17.56
N ASP A 24 -2.04 -7.99 17.12
CA ASP A 24 -0.93 -7.06 16.92
C ASP A 24 -0.95 -6.40 15.53
N LEU A 25 -1.75 -6.92 14.58
CA LEU A 25 -1.80 -6.43 13.20
C LEU A 25 -2.10 -4.93 13.08
N PRO A 26 -3.00 -4.32 13.87
CA PRO A 26 -3.22 -2.87 13.81
C PRO A 26 -1.96 -2.02 14.08
N GLU A 27 -1.19 -2.40 15.10
CA GLU A 27 0.06 -1.72 15.42
C GLU A 27 1.12 -2.02 14.35
N PHE A 28 1.27 -3.29 13.99
CA PHE A 28 2.25 -3.74 13.01
C PHE A 28 2.08 -3.05 11.65
N LEU A 29 0.84 -2.99 11.13
CA LEU A 29 0.52 -2.29 9.88
C LEU A 29 0.75 -0.78 9.98
N SER A 30 0.46 -0.19 11.15
CA SER A 30 0.73 1.22 11.41
C SER A 30 2.23 1.53 11.36
N LEU A 31 3.07 0.69 11.96
CA LEU A 31 4.53 0.84 11.93
C LEU A 31 5.09 0.69 10.52
N ILE A 32 4.58 -0.27 9.74
CA ILE A 32 4.92 -0.42 8.32
C ILE A 32 4.58 0.87 7.55
N ALA A 33 3.35 1.39 7.71
CA ALA A 33 2.91 2.60 6.98
C ALA A 33 3.70 3.88 7.33
N LEU A 34 4.38 3.92 8.48
CA LEU A 34 5.25 5.02 8.88
C LEU A 34 6.66 4.94 8.25
N GLN A 35 7.09 3.75 7.82
CA GLN A 35 8.44 3.50 7.32
C GLN A 35 8.53 3.25 5.81
N PHE A 36 7.47 2.72 5.20
CA PHE A 36 7.47 2.39 3.78
C PHE A 36 6.62 3.40 3.01
N PRO A 37 7.23 4.28 2.21
CA PRO A 37 6.47 5.20 1.39
C PRO A 37 5.82 4.48 0.21
N PHE A 38 4.66 4.97 -0.19
CA PHE A 38 4.09 4.69 -1.50
C PHE A 38 4.74 5.60 -2.52
N GLU A 39 5.44 5.06 -3.52
CA GLU A 39 6.22 5.85 -4.48
C GLU A 39 6.45 5.12 -5.81
N ASN A 40 6.72 5.85 -6.89
CA ASN A 40 6.87 5.32 -8.25
C ASN A 40 8.27 5.47 -8.87
N GLY A 41 9.30 5.69 -8.07
CA GLY A 41 10.68 5.91 -8.51
C GLY A 41 11.23 4.78 -9.37
N ALA A 42 10.97 3.52 -8.98
CA ALA A 42 11.37 2.35 -9.78
C ALA A 42 10.77 2.37 -11.20
N VAL A 43 9.50 2.79 -11.33
CA VAL A 43 8.80 2.91 -12.62
C VAL A 43 9.47 3.95 -13.52
N LEU A 44 9.81 5.11 -12.95
CA LEU A 44 10.43 6.22 -13.68
C LEU A 44 11.87 5.92 -14.06
N ASN A 45 12.62 5.22 -13.19
CA ASN A 45 14.00 4.79 -13.45
C ASN A 45 14.08 3.51 -14.30
N LYS A 46 12.95 2.93 -14.70
CA LYS A 46 12.86 1.68 -15.47
C LYS A 46 13.51 0.48 -14.75
N GLU A 47 13.45 0.48 -13.42
CA GLU A 47 13.97 -0.57 -12.55
C GLU A 47 12.88 -1.60 -12.24
N ARG A 48 12.85 -2.69 -13.01
CA ARG A 48 11.92 -3.81 -12.78
C ARG A 48 12.44 -4.72 -11.67
N ILE A 49 11.98 -4.48 -10.45
CA ILE A 49 12.29 -5.33 -9.30
C ILE A 49 11.69 -6.73 -9.53
N PRO A 50 12.43 -7.82 -9.28
CA PRO A 50 11.86 -9.16 -9.31
C PRO A 50 10.72 -9.28 -8.30
N MET A 51 9.54 -9.75 -8.74
CA MET A 51 8.35 -9.93 -7.90
C MET A 51 8.43 -11.21 -7.05
N THR A 52 9.63 -11.48 -6.50
CA THR A 52 9.92 -12.60 -5.62
C THR A 52 10.15 -12.12 -4.20
N LYS A 53 10.11 -13.04 -3.23
CA LYS A 53 10.45 -12.74 -1.83
C LYS A 53 11.80 -12.03 -1.71
N GLU A 54 12.84 -12.58 -2.33
CA GLU A 54 14.21 -12.06 -2.23
C GLU A 54 14.33 -10.70 -2.92
N GLY A 55 13.74 -10.54 -4.10
CA GLY A 55 13.78 -9.29 -4.87
C GLY A 55 13.11 -8.14 -4.13
N LEU A 56 11.91 -8.37 -3.59
CA LEU A 56 11.17 -7.38 -2.81
C LEU A 56 11.83 -7.10 -1.46
N THR A 57 12.43 -8.10 -0.83
CA THR A 57 13.17 -7.92 0.44
C THR A 57 14.38 -7.01 0.25
N ASP A 58 15.22 -7.31 -0.75
CA ASP A 58 16.42 -6.52 -1.03
C ASP A 58 16.06 -5.08 -1.42
N ALA A 59 15.08 -4.97 -2.31
CA ALA A 59 14.44 -3.71 -2.67
C ALA A 59 14.03 -2.90 -1.42
N LEU A 60 13.09 -3.40 -0.64
CA LEU A 60 12.39 -2.59 0.34
C LEU A 60 13.12 -2.45 1.66
N LEU A 61 13.97 -3.39 2.07
CA LEU A 61 14.66 -3.31 3.37
C LEU A 61 16.05 -2.67 3.27
N ASN A 62 16.81 -2.94 2.21
CA ASN A 62 18.23 -2.55 2.14
C ASN A 62 18.45 -1.17 1.51
N ASN A 63 17.39 -0.55 0.97
CA ASN A 63 17.46 0.73 0.27
C ASN A 63 16.50 1.76 0.89
N LYS A 64 16.83 3.06 0.76
CA LYS A 64 15.94 4.19 1.07
C LYS A 64 14.86 4.31 -0.02
N ARG A 65 13.97 3.32 -0.07
CA ARG A 65 12.90 3.25 -1.06
C ARG A 65 11.60 2.72 -0.48
N GLY A 66 10.55 2.92 -1.27
CA GLY A 66 9.25 2.33 -1.08
C GLY A 66 8.84 1.53 -2.32
N GLY A 67 7.56 1.61 -2.66
CA GLY A 67 7.06 1.08 -3.92
C GLY A 67 5.58 1.37 -4.12
N LEU A 68 5.01 0.76 -5.15
CA LEU A 68 3.58 0.83 -5.44
C LEU A 68 2.82 -0.30 -4.75
N CYS A 69 1.51 -0.39 -4.99
CA CYS A 69 0.66 -1.40 -4.32
C CYS A 69 1.16 -2.84 -4.51
N TYR A 70 1.63 -3.19 -5.71
CA TYR A 70 2.16 -4.52 -6.00
C TYR A 70 3.50 -4.80 -5.29
N ASP A 71 4.32 -3.78 -5.03
CA ASP A 71 5.56 -3.95 -4.24
C ASP A 71 5.22 -4.11 -2.76
N LEU A 72 4.45 -3.16 -2.21
CA LEU A 72 4.17 -3.04 -0.78
C LEU A 72 3.29 -4.18 -0.26
N ASN A 73 2.23 -4.54 -0.99
CA ASN A 73 1.34 -5.61 -0.56
C ASN A 73 1.92 -7.00 -0.83
N ALA A 74 2.73 -7.20 -1.88
CA ALA A 74 3.46 -8.46 -2.05
C ALA A 74 4.53 -8.66 -0.97
N PHE A 75 5.25 -7.59 -0.61
CA PHE A 75 6.18 -7.65 0.52
C PHE A 75 5.47 -7.96 1.84
N LEU A 76 4.34 -7.28 2.12
CA LEU A 76 3.50 -7.59 3.28
C LEU A 76 3.05 -9.06 3.28
N TYR A 77 2.64 -9.59 2.12
CA TYR A 77 2.29 -11.00 1.97
C TYR A 77 3.44 -11.93 2.39
N TYR A 78 4.66 -11.70 1.92
CA TYR A 78 5.81 -12.53 2.31
C TYR A 78 6.13 -12.43 3.80
N VAL A 79 6.04 -11.23 4.38
CA VAL A 79 6.20 -10.98 5.82
C VAL A 79 5.18 -11.78 6.63
N LEU A 80 3.90 -11.65 6.30
CA LEU A 80 2.82 -12.32 7.03
C LEU A 80 2.90 -13.85 6.90
N LYS A 81 3.24 -14.35 5.71
CA LYS A 81 3.43 -15.78 5.48
C LYS A 81 4.60 -16.34 6.30
N GLU A 82 5.67 -15.55 6.48
CA GLU A 82 6.83 -15.94 7.29
C GLU A 82 6.57 -15.85 8.80
N ILE A 83 5.70 -14.95 9.24
CA ILE A 83 5.18 -14.94 10.61
C ILE A 83 4.32 -16.19 10.88
N GLY A 84 3.66 -16.73 9.84
CA GLY A 84 2.85 -17.95 9.92
C GLY A 84 1.36 -17.72 9.68
N PHE A 85 0.95 -16.53 9.22
CA PHE A 85 -0.42 -16.26 8.85
C PHE A 85 -0.82 -16.96 7.53
N SER A 86 -2.10 -17.32 7.42
CA SER A 86 -2.68 -17.85 6.19
C SER A 86 -3.14 -16.71 5.29
N VAL A 87 -2.29 -16.35 4.32
CA VAL A 87 -2.50 -15.19 3.44
C VAL A 87 -2.41 -15.57 1.97
N GLN A 88 -3.10 -14.79 1.13
CA GLN A 88 -3.01 -14.84 -0.33
C GLN A 88 -3.04 -13.42 -0.91
N LEU A 89 -2.51 -13.25 -2.11
CA LEU A 89 -2.61 -12.00 -2.86
C LEU A 89 -3.81 -12.05 -3.80
N VAL A 90 -4.43 -10.90 -4.02
CA VAL A 90 -5.54 -10.74 -4.97
C VAL A 90 -5.39 -9.48 -5.80
N GLN A 91 -5.97 -9.50 -7.00
CA GLN A 91 -6.05 -8.32 -7.87
C GLN A 91 -7.29 -7.48 -7.58
N GLY A 92 -7.14 -6.17 -7.80
CA GLY A 92 -8.21 -5.21 -7.81
C GLY A 92 -8.03 -4.14 -8.87
N THR A 93 -9.05 -3.30 -8.99
CA THR A 93 -9.06 -2.14 -9.88
C THR A 93 -9.52 -0.92 -9.10
N VAL A 94 -8.68 0.11 -9.04
CA VAL A 94 -9.01 1.37 -8.37
C VAL A 94 -10.14 2.10 -9.10
N PHE A 95 -11.07 2.65 -8.34
CA PHE A 95 -12.09 3.56 -8.84
C PHE A 95 -11.67 5.01 -8.55
N HIS A 96 -11.94 5.91 -9.49
CA HIS A 96 -11.75 7.35 -9.30
C HIS A 96 -13.12 8.03 -9.19
N PRO A 97 -13.67 8.22 -7.97
CA PRO A 97 -15.03 8.74 -7.78
C PRO A 97 -15.28 10.10 -8.43
N GLN A 98 -14.26 10.96 -8.47
CA GLN A 98 -14.36 12.30 -9.07
C GLN A 98 -14.50 12.25 -10.59
N GLU A 99 -13.93 11.23 -11.22
CA GLU A 99 -13.96 11.04 -12.68
C GLU A 99 -15.03 10.04 -13.12
N GLY A 100 -15.64 9.33 -12.17
CA GLY A 100 -16.64 8.29 -12.44
C GLY A 100 -16.09 7.12 -13.26
N LYS A 101 -14.78 6.85 -13.19
CA LYS A 101 -14.11 5.84 -14.03
C LYS A 101 -13.18 4.93 -13.24
N TRP A 102 -12.97 3.73 -13.77
CA TRP A 102 -11.97 2.80 -13.28
C TRP A 102 -10.58 3.14 -13.79
N ALA A 103 -9.57 2.84 -12.99
CA ALA A 103 -8.17 2.80 -13.40
C ALA A 103 -7.91 1.60 -14.34
N LEU A 104 -6.65 1.42 -14.72
CA LEU A 104 -6.21 0.24 -15.46
C LEU A 104 -6.64 -1.04 -14.72
N THR A 105 -7.24 -1.96 -15.46
CA THR A 105 -7.90 -3.13 -14.86
C THR A 105 -6.89 -4.08 -14.26
N GLY A 106 -7.15 -4.54 -13.04
CA GLY A 106 -6.33 -5.55 -12.36
C GLY A 106 -4.98 -5.05 -11.85
N THR A 107 -4.74 -3.74 -11.82
CA THR A 107 -3.43 -3.19 -11.42
C THR A 107 -3.32 -2.75 -9.97
N HIS A 108 -4.35 -2.99 -9.15
CA HIS A 108 -4.22 -2.94 -7.70
C HIS A 108 -3.95 -4.33 -7.15
N VAL A 109 -3.14 -4.43 -6.10
CA VAL A 109 -2.88 -5.69 -5.38
C VAL A 109 -3.24 -5.47 -3.93
N ALA A 110 -3.89 -6.45 -3.30
CA ALA A 110 -4.17 -6.45 -1.86
C ALA A 110 -3.90 -7.85 -1.27
N VAL A 111 -3.88 -7.94 0.06
CA VAL A 111 -3.68 -9.21 0.78
C VAL A 111 -4.98 -9.65 1.42
N ILE A 112 -5.36 -10.91 1.23
CA ILE A 112 -6.45 -11.55 1.96
C ILE A 112 -5.85 -12.44 3.05
N LEU A 113 -6.33 -12.27 4.28
CA LEU A 113 -5.92 -13.02 5.47
C LEU A 113 -7.09 -13.89 5.94
N GLN A 114 -6.82 -15.16 6.23
CA GLN A 114 -7.73 -16.05 6.94
C GLN A 114 -7.28 -16.16 8.41
N GLU A 115 -8.20 -15.90 9.34
CA GLU A 115 -8.00 -16.07 10.78
C GLU A 115 -9.19 -16.84 11.36
N GLY A 116 -8.97 -18.11 11.74
CA GLY A 116 -10.06 -19.00 12.12
C GLY A 116 -11.04 -19.21 10.96
N ASN A 117 -12.31 -18.84 11.17
CA ASN A 117 -13.37 -18.90 10.15
C ASN A 117 -13.66 -17.53 9.50
N GLU A 118 -12.89 -16.50 9.85
CA GLU A 118 -13.11 -15.14 9.39
C GLU A 118 -12.07 -14.75 8.34
N THR A 119 -12.52 -13.94 7.38
CA THR A 119 -11.67 -13.43 6.29
C THR A 119 -11.52 -11.91 6.43
N TYR A 120 -10.30 -11.43 6.19
CA TYR A 120 -9.95 -10.02 6.27
C TYR A 120 -9.17 -9.57 5.04
N LEU A 121 -9.31 -8.29 4.69
CA LEU A 121 -8.44 -7.62 3.73
C LEU A 121 -7.39 -6.78 4.48
N LEU A 122 -6.15 -6.86 4.01
CA LEU A 122 -5.04 -6.02 4.45
C LEU A 122 -4.49 -5.26 3.25
N ASP A 123 -4.18 -3.98 3.47
CA ASP A 123 -3.64 -3.11 2.42
C ASP A 123 -2.73 -2.03 3.02
N THR A 124 -1.46 -2.08 2.66
CA THR A 124 -0.44 -1.06 2.94
C THR A 124 0.01 -0.32 1.66
N GLY A 125 -0.65 -0.61 0.54
CA GLY A 125 -0.27 -0.16 -0.80
C GLY A 125 -1.22 0.83 -1.45
N PHE A 126 -2.33 1.21 -0.80
CA PHE A 126 -3.34 2.12 -1.37
C PHE A 126 -3.01 3.62 -1.17
N GLY A 127 -1.76 4.01 -1.43
CA GLY A 127 -1.27 5.37 -1.22
C GLY A 127 -1.41 5.81 0.25
N ALA A 128 -2.04 6.96 0.48
CA ALA A 128 -2.36 7.44 1.83
C ALA A 128 -3.73 6.98 2.37
N ASN A 129 -4.43 6.09 1.64
CA ASN A 129 -5.77 5.60 1.99
C ASN A 129 -5.69 4.24 2.69
N LEU A 130 -5.01 4.19 3.84
CA LEU A 130 -4.67 2.93 4.49
C LEU A 130 -5.60 2.62 5.67
N PRO A 131 -6.30 1.46 5.69
CA PRO A 131 -7.11 1.06 6.83
C PRO A 131 -6.31 0.88 8.13
N LEU A 132 -5.01 0.56 8.03
CA LEU A 132 -4.11 0.28 9.16
C LEU A 132 -4.58 -0.84 10.10
N LYS A 133 -5.58 -1.62 9.66
CA LYS A 133 -6.25 -2.69 10.41
C LYS A 133 -6.75 -3.74 9.41
N PRO A 134 -6.87 -5.01 9.82
CA PRO A 134 -7.65 -6.01 9.08
C PRO A 134 -9.08 -5.51 8.85
N VAL A 135 -9.51 -5.40 7.59
CA VAL A 135 -10.89 -5.02 7.25
C VAL A 135 -11.71 -6.29 7.11
N PRO A 136 -12.73 -6.54 7.95
CA PRO A 136 -13.46 -7.80 7.95
C PRO A 136 -14.42 -7.89 6.76
N PHE A 137 -14.58 -9.11 6.24
CA PHE A 137 -15.55 -9.40 5.16
C PHE A 137 -17.01 -9.41 5.63
N THR A 138 -17.25 -9.32 6.94
CA THR A 138 -18.59 -9.19 7.55
C THR A 138 -19.30 -7.90 7.14
N GLY A 139 -18.56 -6.91 6.63
CA GLY A 139 -19.06 -5.59 6.27
C GLY A 139 -19.01 -4.57 7.41
N GLU A 140 -18.54 -4.99 8.60
CA GLU A 140 -18.22 -4.07 9.68
C GLU A 140 -17.12 -3.09 9.24
N SER A 141 -17.29 -1.83 9.64
CA SER A 141 -16.33 -0.79 9.30
C SER A 141 -15.18 -0.73 10.31
N VAL A 142 -13.97 -0.50 9.83
CA VAL A 142 -12.79 -0.20 10.66
C VAL A 142 -12.39 1.25 10.51
N SER A 143 -12.09 1.90 11.63
CA SER A 143 -11.65 3.30 11.67
C SER A 143 -10.15 3.41 11.92
N SER A 144 -9.51 4.31 11.20
CA SER A 144 -8.11 4.71 11.39
C SER A 144 -7.96 6.22 11.21
N LYS A 145 -6.74 6.74 11.43
CA LYS A 145 -6.45 8.16 11.20
C LYS A 145 -6.60 8.62 9.74
N THR A 146 -6.70 7.69 8.79
CA THR A 146 -6.82 8.01 7.36
C THR A 146 -8.27 8.00 6.85
N GLY A 147 -9.21 7.51 7.65
CA GLY A 147 -10.62 7.36 7.32
C GLY A 147 -11.28 6.16 7.96
N VAL A 148 -12.53 5.92 7.59
CA VAL A 148 -13.31 4.73 7.94
C VAL A 148 -13.43 3.85 6.70
N TYR A 149 -13.21 2.55 6.83
CA TYR A 149 -13.13 1.59 5.72
C TYR A 149 -14.06 0.42 5.96
N ARG A 150 -14.65 -0.12 4.90
CA ARG A 150 -15.43 -1.37 4.98
C ARG A 150 -15.34 -2.16 3.69
N ILE A 151 -15.58 -3.46 3.77
CA ILE A 151 -15.81 -4.29 2.59
C ILE A 151 -17.31 -4.35 2.31
N ARG A 152 -17.69 -4.19 1.05
CA ARG A 152 -19.05 -4.46 0.60
C ARG A 152 -19.03 -5.54 -0.47
N LYS A 153 -19.80 -6.60 -0.26
CA LYS A 153 -20.04 -7.62 -1.30
C LYS A 153 -20.99 -7.04 -2.35
N ALA A 154 -20.45 -6.75 -3.53
CA ALA A 154 -21.17 -6.09 -4.60
C ALA A 154 -20.49 -6.38 -5.93
N LYS A 155 -21.22 -7.07 -6.82
CA LYS A 155 -20.70 -7.40 -8.15
C LYS A 155 -20.59 -6.16 -9.02
N THR A 156 -19.42 -5.99 -9.62
CA THR A 156 -19.09 -4.99 -10.63
C THR A 156 -18.45 -5.68 -11.83
N GLU A 157 -18.18 -4.93 -12.89
CA GLU A 157 -17.36 -5.38 -14.01
C GLU A 157 -15.88 -5.59 -13.66
N LYS A 158 -15.45 -5.22 -12.44
CA LYS A 158 -14.04 -5.29 -11.97
C LYS A 158 -13.83 -6.24 -10.77
N GLY A 159 -14.88 -6.88 -10.27
CA GLY A 159 -14.80 -7.80 -9.13
C GLY A 159 -16.11 -7.95 -8.37
N ASP A 160 -16.12 -8.87 -7.40
CA ASP A 160 -17.31 -9.23 -6.60
C ASP A 160 -17.38 -8.49 -5.25
N TYR A 161 -16.31 -7.78 -4.90
CA TYR A 161 -16.18 -7.04 -3.65
C TYR A 161 -15.65 -5.64 -3.90
N LEU A 162 -16.00 -4.72 -3.01
CA LEU A 162 -15.51 -3.35 -2.99
C LEU A 162 -14.89 -3.05 -1.63
N LEU A 163 -13.71 -2.42 -1.64
CA LEU A 163 -13.26 -1.65 -0.49
C LEU A 163 -13.85 -0.24 -0.62
N GLU A 164 -14.68 0.14 0.35
CA GLU A 164 -15.24 1.49 0.46
C GLU A 164 -14.55 2.25 1.58
N MET A 165 -14.43 3.56 1.42
CA MET A 165 -13.88 4.47 2.43
C MET A 165 -14.78 5.70 2.61
N ASP A 166 -14.84 6.21 3.85
CA ASP A 166 -15.46 7.49 4.20
C ASP A 166 -14.47 8.35 4.99
N LYS A 167 -14.36 9.62 4.59
CA LYS A 167 -13.51 10.64 5.21
C LYS A 167 -14.32 11.83 5.73
N GLY A 168 -15.56 11.57 6.15
CA GLY A 168 -16.53 12.57 6.61
C GLY A 168 -17.41 13.16 5.51
N LYS A 169 -17.45 12.53 4.33
CA LYS A 169 -18.25 12.99 3.17
C LYS A 169 -19.19 11.92 2.62
N GLY A 170 -19.33 10.81 3.34
CA GLY A 170 -20.06 9.64 2.89
C GLY A 170 -19.14 8.61 2.23
N TRP A 171 -19.68 7.39 2.10
CA TRP A 171 -18.99 6.25 1.52
C TRP A 171 -18.66 6.45 0.04
N GLN A 172 -17.41 6.17 -0.32
CA GLN A 172 -16.93 6.16 -1.69
C GLN A 172 -16.19 4.85 -1.98
N THR A 173 -16.35 4.33 -3.19
CA THR A 173 -15.57 3.17 -3.65
C THR A 173 -14.10 3.57 -3.80
N GLY A 174 -13.22 2.83 -3.13
CA GLY A 174 -11.78 2.89 -3.34
C GLY A 174 -11.36 2.00 -4.50
N TYR A 175 -11.67 0.71 -4.42
CA TYR A 175 -11.41 -0.25 -5.48
C TYR A 175 -12.34 -1.45 -5.42
N ALA A 176 -12.51 -2.12 -6.56
CA ALA A 176 -13.11 -3.45 -6.66
C ALA A 176 -12.02 -4.50 -6.67
N PHE A 177 -12.32 -5.72 -6.20
CA PHE A 177 -11.38 -6.84 -6.21
C PHE A 177 -12.09 -8.19 -6.32
N THR A 178 -11.35 -9.20 -6.76
CA THR A 178 -11.77 -10.60 -6.77
C THR A 178 -11.11 -11.36 -5.62
N LEU A 179 -11.53 -12.62 -5.40
CA LEU A 179 -10.88 -13.53 -4.44
C LEU A 179 -10.02 -14.58 -5.13
N GLU A 180 -9.75 -14.40 -6.42
CA GLU A 180 -8.87 -15.30 -7.17
C GLU A 180 -7.42 -15.05 -6.72
N PRO A 181 -6.73 -16.08 -6.17
CA PRO A 181 -5.35 -15.93 -5.75
C PRO A 181 -4.46 -15.64 -6.96
N ILE A 182 -3.52 -14.72 -6.78
CA ILE A 182 -2.49 -14.41 -7.76
C ILE A 182 -1.11 -14.86 -7.28
N ASP A 183 -0.24 -15.20 -8.22
CA ASP A 183 1.14 -15.60 -7.97
C ASP A 183 2.16 -14.55 -8.45
N GLU A 184 3.45 -14.88 -8.37
CA GLU A 184 4.55 -13.99 -8.78
C GLU A 184 4.50 -13.64 -10.27
N ALA A 185 3.98 -14.52 -11.13
CA ALA A 185 3.87 -14.26 -12.57
C ALA A 185 2.81 -13.18 -12.82
N VAL A 186 1.64 -13.31 -12.21
CA VAL A 186 0.58 -12.29 -12.30
C VAL A 186 1.02 -10.98 -11.64
N LEU A 187 1.77 -11.02 -10.52
CA LEU A 187 2.36 -9.80 -9.95
C LEU A 187 3.31 -9.10 -10.93
N ALA A 188 4.14 -9.86 -11.66
CA ALA A 188 5.01 -9.31 -12.68
C ALA A 188 4.21 -8.68 -13.83
N ASP A 189 3.10 -9.29 -14.25
CA ASP A 189 2.19 -8.73 -15.26
C ASP A 189 1.57 -7.41 -14.76
N VAL A 190 1.16 -7.32 -13.49
CA VAL A 190 0.66 -6.08 -12.87
C VAL A 190 1.73 -4.98 -12.90
N ARG A 191 2.96 -5.30 -12.49
CA ARG A 191 4.09 -4.38 -12.54
C ARG A 191 4.30 -3.88 -13.97
N ASP A 192 4.39 -4.79 -14.93
CA ASP A 192 4.71 -4.46 -16.32
C ASP A 192 3.58 -3.64 -16.98
N ALA A 193 2.32 -3.94 -16.68
CA ALA A 193 1.19 -3.10 -17.07
C ALA A 193 1.34 -1.66 -16.54
N ILE A 194 1.73 -1.47 -15.29
CA ILE A 194 1.97 -0.15 -14.71
C ILE A 194 3.17 0.57 -15.36
N PHE A 195 4.23 -0.16 -15.72
CA PHE A 195 5.41 0.40 -16.37
C PHE A 195 5.10 0.88 -17.79
N ASP A 196 4.36 0.07 -18.55
CA ASP A 196 4.35 0.17 -20.01
C ASP A 196 3.02 0.68 -20.58
N HIS A 197 1.89 0.52 -19.87
CA HIS A 197 0.59 0.96 -20.38
C HIS A 197 0.52 2.49 -20.49
N GLU A 198 -0.03 2.99 -21.60
CA GLU A 198 -0.09 4.43 -21.88
C GLU A 198 -0.94 5.19 -20.85
N ASP A 199 -2.04 4.60 -20.40
CA ASP A 199 -2.93 5.19 -19.39
C ASP A 199 -2.44 5.04 -17.94
N SER A 200 -1.29 4.39 -17.70
CA SER A 200 -0.76 4.29 -16.34
C SER A 200 -0.38 5.68 -15.83
N PRO A 201 -0.93 6.15 -14.69
CA PRO A 201 -0.55 7.44 -14.12
C PRO A 201 0.84 7.40 -13.49
N PHE A 202 1.31 6.21 -13.12
CA PHE A 202 2.56 6.03 -12.37
C PHE A 202 3.81 6.04 -13.25
N ASN A 203 3.68 5.99 -14.57
CA ASN A 203 4.82 6.11 -15.49
C ASN A 203 4.99 7.52 -16.10
N LYS A 204 4.25 8.53 -15.59
CA LYS A 204 4.25 9.90 -16.12
C LYS A 204 5.07 10.88 -15.30
N ASN A 205 4.77 10.99 -14.01
CA ASN A 205 5.33 12.02 -13.13
C ASN A 205 5.72 11.41 -11.78
N PRO A 206 6.75 11.94 -11.10
CA PRO A 206 7.16 11.45 -9.79
C PRO A 206 6.09 11.76 -8.74
N LEU A 207 5.83 10.75 -7.91
CA LEU A 207 4.84 10.77 -6.85
C LEU A 207 5.36 9.94 -5.67
N ALA A 208 5.29 10.51 -4.48
CA ALA A 208 5.49 9.79 -3.23
C ALA A 208 4.48 10.23 -2.18
N SER A 209 4.06 9.30 -1.32
CA SER A 209 3.26 9.60 -0.12
C SER A 209 3.63 8.66 1.02
N LYS A 210 3.58 9.16 2.26
CA LYS A 210 3.87 8.35 3.45
C LYS A 210 3.08 8.88 4.63
N LEU A 211 2.60 8.01 5.50
CA LEU A 211 2.00 8.48 6.76
C LEU A 211 3.10 8.96 7.71
N THR A 212 2.78 9.98 8.51
CA THR A 212 3.58 10.42 9.66
C THR A 212 2.82 10.11 10.93
N LYS A 213 3.42 10.32 12.11
CA LYS A 213 2.74 10.09 13.39
C LYS A 213 1.44 10.90 13.50
N ASP A 214 1.49 12.14 13.03
CA ASP A 214 0.48 13.19 13.12
C ASP A 214 -0.24 13.50 11.79
N GLY A 215 0.04 12.77 10.71
CA GLY A 215 -0.60 13.03 9.43
C GLY A 215 0.04 12.28 8.26
N LYS A 216 0.44 13.01 7.22
CA LYS A 216 1.03 12.44 6.00
C LYS A 216 1.86 13.44 5.20
N LEU A 217 2.80 12.90 4.43
CA LEU A 217 3.57 13.59 3.41
C LEU A 217 3.04 13.23 2.03
N ILE A 218 2.99 14.20 1.13
CA ILE A 218 2.73 14.00 -0.29
C ILE A 218 3.75 14.82 -1.07
N LEU A 219 4.54 14.15 -1.89
CA LEU A 219 5.51 14.75 -2.79
C LEU A 219 5.08 14.44 -4.22
N SER A 220 4.81 15.49 -4.99
CA SER A 220 4.48 15.42 -6.41
C SER A 220 5.54 16.15 -7.21
N LYS A 221 5.47 16.09 -8.54
CA LYS A 221 6.39 16.81 -9.43
C LYS A 221 6.63 18.27 -9.04
N ASP A 222 5.55 19.00 -8.70
CA ASP A 222 5.62 20.46 -8.56
C ASP A 222 5.40 20.93 -7.11
N HIS A 223 5.03 20.04 -6.19
CA HIS A 223 4.72 20.41 -4.81
C HIS A 223 5.11 19.35 -3.79
N PHE A 224 5.55 19.82 -2.63
CA PHE A 224 5.64 19.09 -1.39
C PHE A 224 4.56 19.55 -0.41
N THR A 225 3.72 18.62 0.05
CA THR A 225 2.61 18.89 0.97
C THR A 225 2.78 18.08 2.25
N LYS A 226 2.70 18.76 3.40
CA LYS A 226 2.69 18.13 4.73
C LYS A 226 1.32 18.36 5.36
N HIS A 227 0.70 17.28 5.80
CA HIS A 227 -0.48 17.31 6.65
C HIS A 227 -0.05 16.92 8.07
N SER A 228 -0.42 17.73 9.05
CA SER A 228 -0.25 17.44 10.48
C SER A 228 -1.45 17.95 11.27
N ASP A 229 -1.48 17.68 12.58
CA ASP A 229 -2.46 18.26 13.51
C ASP A 229 -2.42 19.80 13.52
N GLY A 230 -1.27 20.39 13.17
CA GLY A 230 -1.08 21.84 13.04
C GLY A 230 -1.61 22.45 11.75
N GLY A 231 -2.12 21.63 10.82
CA GLY A 231 -2.69 22.07 9.54
C GLY A 231 -1.99 21.49 8.32
N ILE A 232 -2.10 22.20 7.19
CA ILE A 232 -1.55 21.77 5.91
C ILE A 232 -0.53 22.80 5.44
N SER A 233 0.72 22.38 5.25
CA SER A 233 1.71 23.18 4.50
C SER A 233 1.83 22.62 3.08
N LYS A 234 1.94 23.52 2.10
CA LYS A 234 2.13 23.17 0.69
C LYS A 234 3.14 24.13 0.08
N GLU A 235 4.26 23.57 -0.34
CA GLU A 235 5.41 24.29 -0.88
C GLU A 235 5.60 23.86 -2.34
N ALA A 236 5.85 24.83 -3.23
CA ALA A 236 6.25 24.53 -4.60
C ALA A 236 7.70 24.05 -4.61
N ILE A 237 8.02 23.09 -5.49
CA ILE A 237 9.38 22.55 -5.63
C ILE A 237 9.80 22.57 -7.10
N GLN A 238 11.10 22.57 -7.34
CA GLN A 238 11.67 22.24 -8.65
C GLN A 238 11.89 20.73 -8.77
N GLN A 239 11.89 20.21 -9.99
CA GLN A 239 12.01 18.78 -10.24
C GLN A 239 13.35 18.21 -9.75
N GLU A 240 14.45 18.98 -9.88
CA GLU A 240 15.77 18.61 -9.34
C GLU A 240 15.79 18.43 -7.82
N GLU A 241 14.85 19.05 -7.08
CA GLU A 241 14.76 18.95 -5.63
C GLU A 241 14.02 17.68 -5.18
N PHE A 242 13.22 17.05 -6.07
CA PHE A 242 12.34 15.94 -5.71
C PHE A 242 13.08 14.82 -4.98
N ARG A 243 14.21 14.36 -5.54
CA ARG A 243 14.95 13.23 -4.97
C ARG A 243 15.49 13.56 -3.58
N LYS A 244 16.04 14.77 -3.40
CA LYS A 244 16.57 15.19 -2.11
C LYS A 244 15.46 15.30 -1.07
N ILE A 245 14.35 15.96 -1.40
CA ILE A 245 13.19 16.09 -0.50
C ILE A 245 12.62 14.72 -0.15
N PHE A 246 12.56 13.79 -1.12
CA PHE A 246 12.13 12.42 -0.87
C PHE A 246 13.06 11.71 0.13
N GLU A 247 14.36 11.71 -0.11
CA GLU A 247 15.33 11.03 0.75
C GLU A 247 15.37 11.60 2.18
N ASP A 248 15.31 12.93 2.31
CA ASP A 248 15.31 13.62 3.61
C ASP A 248 13.96 13.41 4.33
N ALA A 249 12.83 13.79 3.72
CA ALA A 249 11.56 13.80 4.45
C ALA A 249 10.91 12.42 4.62
N PHE A 250 11.23 11.43 3.78
CA PHE A 250 10.56 10.12 3.81
C PHE A 250 11.36 9.03 4.51
N PHE A 251 12.62 9.27 4.88
CA PHE A 251 13.48 8.28 5.56
C PHE A 251 14.24 8.81 6.78
N ASP A 252 14.07 10.08 7.14
CA ASP A 252 14.53 10.62 8.44
C ASP A 252 13.62 10.23 9.62
#